data_AF-A0AA88CYZ2-F1
#
_entry.id   AF-A0AA88CYZ2-F1
#
_cell.length_a   1.000
_cell.length_b   1.000
_cell.length_c   1.000
_cell.angle_alpha   90.00
_cell.angle_beta   90.00
_cell.angle_gamma   90.00
#
_symmetry.space_group_name_H-M   'P 1'
#
loop_
_entity.id
_entity.type
_entity.pdbx_description
1 polymer ?
#
loop_
_entity_poly.entity_id
_entity_poly.type
_entity_poly.pdbx_seq_one_letter_code
_entity_poly.pdbx_strand_id
1 'polypeptide(L)'
;MGDRAEQARTMQTAVGVFGGEAHKNDVVNGAPNLMVENAGNSGRPAISSLSSPPFMAVELCRERLGVHPCDKRRSVSEYRSLLPAVDFSQASDHFFADEIYIESNEDKLWKADVRENNDELAARGLKFLNWLWTRKEKEIAIVTHSGFLSQALRALAGDFHPLVKSELCTQFANCELRSVVIVDRSLIGSDSSTTNYRFDLPSDVANEKHSNNGALK
;
A
#
# COMPACT_ATOMS: atom_id res chain seq x y z
N MET A 1 -8.37 12.21 -23.58
CA MET A 1 -8.22 11.72 -22.20
C MET A 1 -7.24 10.57 -22.24
N GLY A 2 -5.99 10.79 -21.85
CA GLY A 2 -4.97 9.73 -21.88
C GLY A 2 -5.34 8.61 -20.92
N ASP A 3 -5.20 7.38 -21.38
CA ASP A 3 -5.47 6.12 -20.68
C ASP A 3 -4.73 6.09 -19.33
N ARG A 4 -5.42 6.46 -18.24
CA ARG A 4 -4.87 6.46 -16.89
C ARG A 4 -5.23 5.15 -16.23
N ALA A 5 -4.33 4.18 -16.38
CA ALA A 5 -4.38 2.92 -15.67
C ALA A 5 -4.59 3.15 -14.16
N GLU A 6 -5.46 2.36 -13.54
CA GLU A 6 -5.80 2.54 -12.12
C GLU A 6 -4.60 2.33 -11.21
N GLN A 7 -3.80 1.31 -11.51
CA GLN A 7 -2.58 0.96 -10.78
C GLN A 7 -1.57 2.12 -10.75
N ALA A 8 -1.49 2.92 -11.82
CA ALA A 8 -0.61 4.09 -11.84
C ALA A 8 -1.01 5.13 -10.79
N ARG A 9 -2.32 5.33 -10.58
CA ARG A 9 -2.84 6.26 -9.55
C ARG A 9 -2.46 5.76 -8.16
N THR A 10 -2.58 4.46 -7.93
CA THR A 10 -2.26 3.81 -6.65
C THR A 10 -0.78 3.93 -6.30
N MET A 11 0.12 3.64 -7.26
CA MET A 11 1.56 3.80 -7.05
C MET A 11 1.94 5.27 -6.81
N GLN A 12 1.36 6.21 -7.56
CA GLN A 12 1.59 7.63 -7.34
C GLN A 12 1.10 8.11 -5.97
N THR A 13 -0.05 7.61 -5.48
CA THR A 13 -0.53 7.86 -4.12
C THR A 13 0.44 7.29 -3.09
N ALA A 14 0.89 6.05 -3.26
CA ALA A 14 1.82 5.42 -2.33
C ALA A 14 3.12 6.23 -2.21
N VAL A 15 3.71 6.59 -3.34
CA VAL A 15 4.95 7.39 -3.36
C VAL A 15 4.72 8.80 -2.83
N GLY A 16 3.57 9.41 -3.10
CA GLY A 16 3.24 10.75 -2.59
C GLY A 16 3.03 10.79 -1.07
N VAL A 17 2.57 9.69 -0.46
CA VAL A 17 2.28 9.61 0.98
C VAL A 17 3.49 9.11 1.78
N PHE A 18 4.19 8.10 1.27
CA PHE A 18 5.25 7.40 2.00
C PHE A 18 6.66 7.63 1.42
N GLY A 19 6.78 8.40 0.33
CA GLY A 19 8.07 8.77 -0.25
C GLY A 19 8.80 9.84 0.57
N GLY A 20 10.08 10.03 0.24
CA GLY A 20 10.93 11.05 0.84
C GLY A 20 10.60 12.46 0.37
N GLU A 21 11.43 13.42 0.76
CA GLU A 21 11.22 14.81 0.37
C GLU A 21 11.25 15.00 -1.15
N ALA A 22 10.40 15.92 -1.62
CA ALA A 22 10.39 16.36 -3.01
C ALA A 22 11.62 17.23 -3.29
N HIS A 23 12.43 16.84 -4.28
CA HIS A 23 13.65 17.57 -4.63
C HIS A 23 13.62 18.05 -6.08
N LYS A 24 14.18 19.24 -6.31
CA LYS A 24 14.35 19.84 -7.64
C LYS A 24 15.66 19.45 -8.33
N ASN A 25 16.58 18.80 -7.62
CA ASN A 25 17.91 18.48 -8.13
C ASN A 25 18.08 16.96 -8.18
N ASP A 26 18.46 16.46 -9.35
CA ASP A 26 18.90 15.09 -9.56
C ASP A 26 20.09 14.79 -8.63
N VAL A 27 19.90 13.79 -7.77
CA VAL A 27 20.96 13.18 -6.94
C VAL A 27 21.49 14.09 -5.82
N VAL A 28 20.73 14.19 -4.73
CA VAL A 28 21.32 14.52 -3.42
C VAL A 28 21.45 13.19 -2.66
N ASN A 29 22.69 12.77 -2.42
CA ASN A 29 23.10 11.63 -1.55
C ASN A 29 23.00 10.20 -2.12
N GLY A 30 23.04 10.00 -3.44
CA GLY A 30 23.25 8.67 -4.03
C GLY A 30 22.09 7.66 -3.92
N ALA A 31 20.98 8.03 -3.28
CA ALA A 31 19.74 7.24 -3.30
C ALA A 31 19.00 7.45 -4.63
N PRO A 32 18.39 6.40 -5.22
CA PRO A 32 17.61 6.53 -6.44
C PRO A 32 16.33 7.36 -6.22
N ASN A 33 15.81 7.95 -7.29
CA ASN A 33 14.48 8.56 -7.24
C ASN A 33 13.43 7.46 -7.00
N LEU A 34 12.52 7.67 -6.05
CA LEU A 34 11.36 6.81 -5.88
C LEU A 34 10.32 7.06 -6.99
N MET A 35 10.18 8.31 -7.41
CA MET A 35 9.42 8.71 -8.59
C MET A 35 10.14 9.85 -9.31
N VAL A 36 10.26 9.74 -10.63
CA VAL A 36 10.94 10.75 -11.47
C VAL A 36 10.13 12.04 -11.58
N GLU A 37 10.79 13.13 -11.96
CA GLU A 37 10.12 14.41 -12.22
C GLU A 37 9.04 14.25 -13.31
N ASN A 38 7.92 14.93 -13.12
CA ASN A 38 6.79 14.98 -14.05
C ASN A 38 6.23 13.59 -14.40
N ALA A 39 6.40 12.59 -13.53
CA ALA A 39 5.85 11.26 -13.73
C ALA A 39 4.33 11.33 -14.01
N GLY A 40 3.90 10.72 -15.12
CA GLY A 40 2.51 10.73 -15.56
C GLY A 40 1.98 12.11 -15.99
N ASN A 41 2.84 13.03 -16.43
CA ASN A 41 2.50 14.41 -16.81
C ASN A 41 1.85 15.19 -15.64
N SER A 42 2.40 15.03 -14.44
CA SER A 42 1.86 15.63 -13.22
C SER A 42 2.36 17.06 -12.94
N GLY A 43 3.43 17.50 -13.60
CA GLY A 43 4.11 18.76 -13.30
C GLY A 43 4.76 18.81 -11.91
N ARG A 44 4.92 17.64 -11.25
CA ARG A 44 5.49 17.54 -9.90
C ARG A 44 6.99 17.27 -9.93
N PRO A 45 7.76 17.78 -8.95
CA PRO A 45 9.17 17.42 -8.79
C PRO A 45 9.36 15.92 -8.53
N ALA A 46 10.59 15.44 -8.69
CA ALA A 46 10.96 14.08 -8.32
C ALA A 46 10.78 13.86 -6.81
N ILE A 47 10.46 12.61 -6.43
CA ILE A 47 10.35 12.17 -5.05
C ILE A 47 11.51 11.23 -4.73
N SER A 48 12.25 11.53 -3.68
CA SER A 48 13.39 10.73 -3.23
C SER A 48 12.93 9.42 -2.57
N SER A 49 13.74 8.36 -2.70
CA SER A 49 13.57 7.16 -1.87
C SER A 49 14.28 7.26 -0.51
N LEU A 50 14.95 8.40 -0.23
CA LEU A 50 15.65 8.61 1.04
C LEU A 50 14.65 8.66 2.19
N SER A 51 14.95 7.92 3.26
CA SER A 51 14.09 7.81 4.45
C SER A 51 12.69 7.25 4.18
N SER A 52 12.46 6.64 3.02
CA SER A 52 11.21 5.96 2.69
C SER A 52 11.29 4.47 3.06
N PRO A 53 10.18 3.81 3.43
CA PRO A 53 10.16 2.36 3.51
C PRO A 53 10.36 1.72 2.12
N PRO A 54 10.71 0.43 2.03
CA PRO A 54 10.73 -0.29 0.76
C PRO A 54 9.34 -0.29 0.11
N PHE A 55 9.29 -0.10 -1.21
CA PHE A 55 8.06 -0.16 -2.00
C PHE A 55 8.05 -1.43 -2.84
N MET A 56 6.91 -2.13 -2.85
CA MET A 56 6.70 -3.34 -3.64
C MET A 56 5.38 -3.23 -4.40
N ALA A 57 5.43 -3.52 -5.71
CA ALA A 57 4.24 -3.58 -6.55
C ALA A 57 3.72 -5.03 -6.60
N VAL A 58 2.45 -5.22 -6.23
CA VAL A 58 1.80 -6.55 -6.13
C VAL A 58 0.57 -6.58 -7.02
N GLU A 59 0.43 -7.61 -7.86
CA GLU A 59 -0.70 -7.75 -8.80
C GLU A 59 -2.02 -8.05 -8.07
N LEU A 60 -1.97 -8.89 -7.03
CA LEU A 60 -3.17 -9.39 -6.37
C LEU A 60 -4.02 -8.29 -5.71
N CYS A 61 -3.46 -7.13 -5.37
CA CYS A 61 -4.19 -6.02 -4.75
C CYS A 61 -4.62 -4.93 -5.75
N ARG A 62 -4.72 -5.23 -7.04
CA ARG A 62 -5.35 -4.33 -8.03
C ARG A 62 -6.84 -4.19 -7.78
N GLU A 63 -7.44 -3.11 -8.28
CA GLU A 63 -8.90 -2.99 -8.38
C GLU A 63 -9.49 -4.14 -9.22
N ARG A 64 -10.81 -4.21 -9.28
CA ARG A 64 -11.54 -5.11 -10.17
C ARG A 64 -11.01 -5.06 -11.60
N LEU A 65 -10.77 -6.24 -12.18
CA LEU A 65 -10.17 -6.39 -13.51
C LEU A 65 -11.20 -6.60 -14.63
N GLY A 66 -10.78 -6.35 -15.87
CA GLY A 66 -11.54 -6.63 -17.10
C GLY A 66 -12.20 -5.40 -17.73
N VAL A 67 -12.96 -5.58 -18.82
CA VAL A 67 -13.90 -4.66 -19.55
C VAL A 67 -13.48 -3.18 -19.73
N HIS A 68 -13.12 -2.46 -18.68
CA HIS A 68 -12.70 -1.07 -18.78
C HIS A 68 -11.21 -0.96 -19.13
N PRO A 69 -10.85 -0.09 -20.09
CA PRO A 69 -9.45 0.16 -20.45
C PRO A 69 -8.59 0.61 -19.28
N CYS A 70 -9.14 1.39 -18.34
CA CYS A 70 -8.41 1.84 -17.16
C CYS A 70 -7.94 0.70 -16.25
N ASP A 71 -8.62 -0.45 -16.31
CA ASP A 71 -8.29 -1.62 -15.48
C ASP A 71 -7.08 -2.35 -16.05
N LYS A 72 -6.73 -2.11 -17.32
CA LYS A 72 -5.51 -2.61 -17.93
C LYS A 72 -4.32 -1.80 -17.42
N ARG A 73 -3.32 -2.49 -16.90
CA ARG A 73 -2.08 -1.82 -16.49
C ARG A 73 -1.20 -1.50 -17.69
N ARG A 74 -0.32 -0.52 -17.49
CA ARG A 74 0.79 -0.24 -18.41
C ARG A 74 1.86 -1.33 -18.30
N SER A 75 2.84 -1.25 -19.20
CA SER A 75 3.98 -2.15 -19.17
C SER A 75 4.82 -1.92 -17.91
N VAL A 76 5.47 -2.99 -17.43
CA VAL A 76 6.39 -2.90 -16.27
C VAL A 76 7.57 -2.02 -16.60
N SER A 77 8.08 -2.10 -17.84
CA SER A 77 9.14 -1.22 -18.33
C SER A 77 8.78 0.26 -18.21
N GLU A 78 7.54 0.64 -18.50
CA GLU A 78 7.07 2.02 -18.28
C GLU A 78 6.97 2.37 -16.79
N TYR A 79 6.52 1.45 -15.94
CA TYR A 79 6.48 1.74 -14.50
C TYR A 79 7.88 1.87 -13.91
N ARG A 80 8.83 1.01 -14.28
CA ARG A 80 10.22 1.08 -13.83
C ARG A 80 10.91 2.38 -14.25
N SER A 81 10.59 2.90 -15.44
CA SER A 81 11.17 4.19 -15.88
C SER A 81 10.62 5.38 -15.09
N LEU A 82 9.39 5.28 -14.59
CA LEU A 82 8.74 6.33 -13.79
C LEU A 82 8.99 6.20 -12.29
N LEU A 83 9.19 4.97 -11.80
CA LEU A 83 9.25 4.61 -10.38
C LEU A 83 10.46 3.69 -10.11
N PRO A 84 11.70 4.17 -10.28
CA PRO A 84 12.85 3.27 -10.35
C PRO A 84 13.22 2.59 -9.03
N ALA A 85 12.80 3.13 -7.88
CA ALA A 85 13.03 2.50 -6.58
C ALA A 85 11.89 1.58 -6.10
N VAL A 86 10.82 1.41 -6.89
CA VAL A 86 9.75 0.45 -6.57
C VAL A 86 10.18 -0.94 -7.04
N ASP A 87 10.03 -1.93 -6.16
CA ASP A 87 10.31 -3.32 -6.47
C ASP A 87 9.19 -3.91 -7.34
N PHE A 88 9.55 -4.23 -8.58
CA PHE A 88 8.73 -4.95 -9.55
C PHE A 88 9.31 -6.34 -9.83
N SER A 89 10.26 -6.82 -9.03
CA SER A 89 10.90 -8.12 -9.23
C SER A 89 10.00 -9.26 -8.78
N GLN A 90 10.15 -10.40 -9.45
CA GLN A 90 9.47 -11.65 -9.12
C GLN A 90 10.13 -12.22 -7.87
N ALA A 91 9.41 -12.45 -6.77
CA ALA A 91 9.99 -13.30 -5.73
C ALA A 91 10.00 -14.73 -6.27
N SER A 92 11.15 -15.17 -6.78
CA SER A 92 11.39 -16.50 -7.35
C SER A 92 11.19 -17.67 -6.38
N ASP A 93 11.00 -17.37 -5.09
CA ASP A 93 11.15 -18.36 -4.02
C ASP A 93 9.81 -18.87 -3.47
N HIS A 94 8.67 -18.47 -4.04
CA HIS A 94 7.35 -18.93 -3.60
C HIS A 94 6.66 -19.79 -4.65
N PHE A 95 6.13 -20.94 -4.24
CA PHE A 95 5.37 -21.90 -5.05
C PHE A 95 4.09 -21.29 -5.72
N PHE A 96 3.70 -20.06 -5.32
CA PHE A 96 2.60 -19.27 -5.88
C PHE A 96 3.05 -17.92 -6.46
N ALA A 97 4.35 -17.72 -6.67
CA ALA A 97 4.94 -16.44 -7.08
C ALA A 97 4.36 -15.91 -8.39
N ASP A 98 4.01 -16.80 -9.32
CA ASP A 98 3.61 -16.44 -10.68
C ASP A 98 2.31 -15.62 -10.73
N GLU A 99 1.44 -15.72 -9.70
CA GLU A 99 0.21 -14.93 -9.60
C GLU A 99 0.36 -13.67 -8.72
N ILE A 100 1.43 -13.57 -7.93
CA ILE A 100 1.61 -12.51 -6.92
C ILE A 100 2.32 -11.29 -7.53
N TYR A 101 3.34 -11.54 -8.34
CA TYR A 101 4.24 -10.49 -8.85
C TYR A 101 3.98 -10.14 -10.31
N ILE A 102 4.45 -8.95 -10.71
CA ILE A 102 4.30 -8.48 -12.08
C ILE A 102 5.37 -9.12 -12.97
N GLU A 103 5.02 -10.23 -13.60
CA GLU A 103 5.98 -11.08 -14.31
C GLU A 103 6.38 -10.59 -15.71
N SER A 104 5.50 -9.86 -16.39
CA SER A 104 5.64 -9.54 -17.81
C SER A 104 5.17 -8.14 -18.16
N ASN A 105 5.69 -7.59 -19.26
CA ASN A 105 5.18 -6.34 -19.79
C ASN A 105 3.71 -6.44 -20.22
N GLU A 106 3.27 -7.60 -20.69
CA GLU A 106 1.86 -7.88 -20.97
C GLU A 106 1.05 -8.03 -19.68
N ASP A 107 -0.16 -7.48 -19.67
CA ASP A 107 -1.13 -7.62 -18.58
C ASP A 107 -1.95 -8.90 -18.75
N LYS A 108 -1.43 -10.02 -18.24
CA LYS A 108 -2.07 -11.34 -18.35
C LYS A 108 -3.37 -11.45 -17.57
N LEU A 109 -3.55 -10.64 -16.51
CA LEU A 109 -4.73 -10.70 -15.64
C LEU A 109 -5.92 -9.93 -16.22
N TRP A 110 -5.67 -8.93 -17.07
CA TRP A 110 -6.74 -8.16 -17.70
C TRP A 110 -7.30 -8.88 -18.94
N LYS A 111 -8.63 -8.98 -19.01
CA LYS A 111 -9.36 -9.56 -20.14
C LYS A 111 -10.30 -8.51 -20.74
N ALA A 112 -10.24 -8.30 -22.04
CA ALA A 112 -11.03 -7.27 -22.72
C ALA A 112 -12.54 -7.46 -22.53
N ASP A 113 -13.03 -8.71 -22.56
CA ASP A 113 -14.46 -9.00 -22.64
C ASP A 113 -15.04 -9.58 -21.34
N VAL A 114 -14.20 -9.87 -20.34
CA VAL A 114 -14.60 -10.56 -19.11
C VAL A 114 -14.32 -9.66 -17.92
N ARG A 115 -15.39 -9.21 -17.25
CA ARG A 115 -15.29 -8.51 -15.97
C ARG A 115 -15.07 -9.52 -14.86
N GLU A 116 -14.10 -9.26 -14.01
CA GLU A 116 -13.93 -10.02 -12.77
C GLU A 116 -15.18 -9.87 -11.88
N ASN A 117 -15.75 -11.00 -11.50
CA ASN A 117 -16.94 -11.03 -10.65
C ASN A 117 -16.58 -10.86 -9.16
N ASN A 118 -17.58 -10.75 -8.30
CA ASN A 118 -17.34 -10.51 -6.86
C ASN A 118 -16.61 -11.67 -6.18
N ASP A 119 -16.91 -12.90 -6.56
CA ASP A 119 -16.33 -14.09 -5.94
C ASP A 119 -14.87 -14.28 -6.38
N GLU A 120 -14.56 -14.01 -7.65
CA GLU A 120 -13.19 -13.96 -8.17
C GLU A 120 -12.36 -12.88 -7.46
N LEU A 121 -12.91 -11.66 -7.33
CA LEU A 121 -12.26 -10.55 -6.63
C LEU A 121 -12.05 -10.86 -5.14
N ALA A 122 -13.04 -11.47 -4.48
CA ALA A 122 -12.93 -11.91 -3.09
C ALA A 122 -11.86 -13.00 -2.92
N ALA A 123 -11.84 -14.01 -3.81
CA ALA A 123 -10.83 -15.06 -3.79
C ALA A 123 -9.42 -14.50 -4.02
N ARG A 124 -9.26 -13.56 -4.94
CA ARG A 124 -8.00 -12.84 -5.17
C ARG A 124 -7.59 -12.02 -3.94
N GLY A 125 -8.55 -11.36 -3.29
CA GLY A 125 -8.34 -10.66 -2.03
C GLY A 125 -7.84 -11.56 -0.90
N LEU A 126 -8.44 -12.75 -0.74
CA LEU A 126 -7.99 -13.73 0.26
C LEU A 126 -6.60 -14.28 -0.07
N LYS A 127 -6.30 -14.57 -1.35
CA LYS A 127 -4.94 -14.94 -1.78
C LYS A 127 -3.91 -13.87 -1.41
N PHE A 128 -4.22 -12.60 -1.65
CA PHE A 128 -3.37 -11.47 -1.25
C PHE A 128 -3.14 -11.42 0.26
N LEU A 129 -4.20 -11.54 1.06
CA LEU A 129 -4.11 -11.51 2.53
C LEU A 129 -3.31 -12.70 3.08
N ASN A 130 -3.49 -13.89 2.52
CA ASN A 130 -2.70 -15.07 2.88
C ASN A 130 -1.21 -14.86 2.63
N TRP A 131 -0.85 -14.32 1.47
CA TRP A 131 0.54 -13.95 1.17
C TRP A 131 1.05 -12.83 2.09
N LEU A 132 0.22 -11.84 2.39
CA LEU A 132 0.59 -10.74 3.27
C LEU A 132 0.98 -11.25 4.66
N TRP A 133 0.29 -12.29 5.18
CA TRP A 133 0.62 -12.89 6.48
C TRP A 133 1.95 -13.64 6.50
N THR A 134 2.51 -14.01 5.35
CA THR A 134 3.85 -14.63 5.29
C THR A 134 4.99 -13.62 5.29
N ARG A 135 4.67 -12.32 5.31
CA ARG A 135 5.67 -11.25 5.33
C ARG A 135 6.36 -11.17 6.69
N LYS A 136 7.66 -10.88 6.68
CA LYS A 136 8.47 -10.71 7.89
C LYS A 136 8.32 -9.30 8.50
N GLU A 137 7.80 -8.36 7.72
CA GLU A 137 7.58 -6.98 8.12
C GLU A 137 6.46 -6.89 9.16
N LYS A 138 6.68 -6.10 10.22
CA LYS A 138 5.71 -5.91 11.31
C LYS A 138 4.71 -4.80 11.04
N GLU A 139 5.12 -3.81 10.26
CA GLU A 139 4.32 -2.65 9.87
C GLU A 139 4.30 -2.59 8.35
N ILE A 140 3.11 -2.74 7.77
CA ILE A 140 2.92 -2.78 6.32
C ILE A 140 1.82 -1.79 5.94
N ALA A 141 2.14 -0.84 5.07
CA ALA A 141 1.17 0.03 4.44
C ALA A 141 0.68 -0.61 3.13
N ILE A 142 -0.62 -0.76 2.98
CA ILE A 142 -1.24 -1.28 1.75
C ILE A 142 -1.98 -0.12 1.07
N VAL A 143 -1.55 0.22 -0.14
CA VAL A 143 -2.21 1.25 -0.96
C VAL A 143 -2.89 0.54 -2.12
N THR A 144 -4.20 0.64 -2.18
CA THR A 144 -5.05 -0.09 -3.14
C THR A 144 -6.36 0.68 -3.36
N HIS A 145 -7.39 0.02 -3.88
CA HIS A 145 -8.64 0.61 -4.31
C HIS A 145 -9.82 0.14 -3.47
N SER A 146 -10.88 0.96 -3.45
CA SER A 146 -12.04 0.73 -2.60
C SER A 146 -12.82 -0.54 -2.95
N GLY A 147 -12.91 -0.92 -4.24
CA GLY A 147 -13.63 -2.12 -4.67
C GLY A 147 -12.92 -3.39 -4.20
N PHE A 148 -11.60 -3.44 -4.39
CA PHE A 148 -10.74 -4.49 -3.85
C PHE A 148 -10.87 -4.62 -2.33
N LEU A 149 -10.67 -3.53 -1.58
CA LEU A 149 -10.78 -3.52 -0.11
C LEU A 149 -12.15 -4.02 0.34
N SER A 150 -13.23 -3.56 -0.30
CA SER A 150 -14.58 -3.93 0.07
C SER A 150 -14.81 -5.44 -0.04
N GLN A 151 -14.37 -6.09 -1.13
CA GLN A 151 -14.57 -7.53 -1.30
C GLN A 151 -13.59 -8.37 -0.47
N ALA A 152 -12.31 -8.01 -0.47
CA ALA A 152 -11.28 -8.75 0.27
C ALA A 152 -11.57 -8.76 1.79
N LEU A 153 -11.91 -7.59 2.36
CA LEU A 153 -12.17 -7.48 3.80
C LEU A 153 -13.51 -8.11 4.20
N ARG A 154 -14.53 -8.07 3.33
CA ARG A 154 -15.80 -8.78 3.58
C ARG A 154 -15.61 -10.30 3.59
N ALA A 155 -14.79 -10.81 2.68
CA ALA A 155 -14.45 -12.23 2.61
C ALA A 155 -13.66 -12.67 3.85
N LEU A 156 -12.73 -11.84 4.33
CA LEU A 156 -11.97 -12.09 5.55
C LEU A 156 -12.86 -12.03 6.81
N ALA A 157 -13.75 -11.05 6.91
CA ALA A 157 -14.52 -10.76 8.12
C ALA A 157 -15.72 -11.70 8.35
N GLY A 158 -15.76 -12.86 7.69
CA GLY A 158 -16.78 -13.89 7.91
C GLY A 158 -16.90 -14.27 9.39
N ASP A 159 -15.75 -14.44 10.05
CA ASP A 159 -15.64 -14.98 11.42
C ASP A 159 -15.36 -13.91 12.49
N PHE A 160 -15.37 -12.63 12.11
CA PHE A 160 -15.04 -11.54 13.03
C PHE A 160 -16.24 -11.10 13.88
N HIS A 161 -15.96 -10.54 15.05
CA HIS A 161 -16.98 -9.92 15.89
C HIS A 161 -17.77 -8.86 15.10
N PRO A 162 -19.11 -8.77 15.23
CA PRO A 162 -19.94 -7.90 14.40
C PRO A 162 -19.48 -6.43 14.34
N LEU A 163 -18.97 -5.89 15.45
CA LEU A 163 -18.42 -4.53 15.50
C LEU A 163 -17.18 -4.38 14.61
N VAL A 164 -16.21 -5.30 14.73
CA VAL A 164 -14.99 -5.30 13.90
C VAL A 164 -15.37 -5.47 12.43
N LYS A 165 -16.31 -6.36 12.12
CA LYS A 165 -16.83 -6.56 10.78
C LYS A 165 -17.43 -5.27 10.21
N SER A 166 -18.24 -4.56 10.99
CA SER A 166 -18.88 -3.31 10.57
C SER A 166 -17.85 -2.24 10.22
N GLU A 167 -16.86 -2.04 11.09
CA GLU A 167 -15.81 -1.04 10.87
C GLU A 167 -14.91 -1.41 9.68
N LEU A 168 -14.48 -2.66 9.60
CA LEU A 168 -13.57 -3.13 8.54
C LEU A 168 -14.22 -3.12 7.15
N CYS A 169 -15.52 -3.42 7.08
CA CYS A 169 -16.26 -3.52 5.81
C CYS A 169 -16.91 -2.20 5.36
N THR A 170 -16.75 -1.12 6.12
CA THR A 170 -17.24 0.22 5.73
C THR A 170 -16.48 0.70 4.49
N GLN A 171 -17.17 1.34 3.55
CA GLN A 171 -16.55 1.85 2.32
C GLN A 171 -15.44 2.87 2.64
N PHE A 172 -14.34 2.80 1.91
CA PHE A 172 -13.21 3.72 2.04
C PHE A 172 -13.42 4.94 1.14
N ALA A 173 -13.19 6.14 1.67
CA ALA A 173 -13.06 7.36 0.90
C ALA A 173 -11.68 7.44 0.20
N ASN A 174 -11.55 8.35 -0.76
CA ASN A 174 -10.28 8.53 -1.47
C ASN A 174 -9.16 8.97 -0.51
N CYS A 175 -8.04 8.26 -0.55
CA CYS A 175 -6.89 8.44 0.37
C CYS A 175 -7.23 8.25 1.87
N GLU A 176 -8.34 7.58 2.20
CA GLU A 176 -8.63 7.22 3.59
C GLU A 176 -7.65 6.16 4.09
N LEU A 177 -7.07 6.39 5.27
CA LEU A 177 -6.18 5.46 5.95
C LEU A 177 -6.93 4.80 7.12
N ARG A 178 -6.88 3.47 7.18
CA ARG A 178 -7.30 2.70 8.36
C ARG A 178 -6.17 1.79 8.82
N SER A 179 -5.97 1.77 10.13
CA SER A 179 -4.97 0.91 10.77
C SER A 179 -5.66 -0.32 11.36
N VAL A 180 -5.06 -1.49 11.14
CA VAL A 180 -5.54 -2.77 11.68
C VAL A 180 -4.34 -3.47 12.33
N VAL A 181 -4.56 -4.02 13.53
CA VAL A 181 -3.57 -4.85 14.22
C VAL A 181 -3.97 -6.31 14.05
N ILE A 182 -3.09 -7.11 13.46
CA ILE A 182 -3.26 -8.55 13.30
C ILE A 182 -2.33 -9.23 14.30
N VAL A 183 -2.88 -10.18 15.06
CA VAL A 183 -2.13 -10.93 16.06
C VAL A 183 -2.19 -12.41 15.72
N ASP A 184 -1.05 -12.99 15.38
CA ASP A 184 -0.92 -14.44 15.31
C ASP A 184 -0.78 -15.01 16.72
N ARG A 185 -1.86 -15.65 17.20
CA ARG A 185 -1.89 -16.22 18.56
C ARG A 185 -1.03 -17.49 18.68
N SER A 186 -0.58 -18.08 17.57
CA SER A 186 0.28 -19.26 17.59
C SER A 186 1.74 -18.93 17.95
N LEU A 187 2.15 -17.67 17.83
CA LEU A 187 3.50 -17.15 18.10
C LEU A 187 3.67 -16.50 19.49
N ILE A 188 2.65 -16.57 20.36
CA ILE A 188 2.71 -15.99 21.72
C ILE A 188 3.71 -16.81 22.56
N GLY A 189 4.98 -16.38 22.57
CA GLY A 189 6.05 -16.93 23.41
C GLY A 189 7.43 -17.08 22.75
N SER A 190 7.59 -16.80 21.45
CA SER A 190 8.82 -17.17 20.72
C SER A 190 9.71 -16.03 20.19
N ASP A 191 9.30 -14.76 20.23
CA ASP A 191 10.08 -13.69 19.58
C ASP A 191 11.01 -12.94 20.54
N SER A 192 12.32 -12.93 20.21
CA SER A 192 13.30 -11.99 20.78
C SER A 192 13.16 -10.62 20.12
N SER A 193 13.12 -9.56 20.92
CA SER A 193 12.92 -8.19 20.46
C SER A 193 14.08 -7.70 19.59
N THR A 194 13.82 -7.49 18.29
CA THR A 194 14.65 -6.65 17.44
C THR A 194 13.80 -5.50 16.91
N THR A 195 13.98 -4.33 17.51
CA THR A 195 13.45 -3.06 17.02
C THR A 195 14.63 -2.22 16.55
N ASN A 196 14.72 -1.98 15.25
CA ASN A 196 15.37 -0.78 14.73
C ASN A 196 14.26 0.11 14.19
N TYR A 197 14.42 1.42 14.34
CA TYR A 197 13.51 2.53 13.99
C TYR A 197 12.73 3.15 15.17
N ARG A 198 13.17 4.37 15.52
CA ARG A 198 12.47 5.35 16.35
C ARG A 198 11.58 6.19 15.44
N PHE A 199 10.27 6.17 15.69
CA PHE A 199 9.39 7.26 15.30
C PHE A 199 9.48 8.34 16.39
N ASP A 200 10.21 9.42 16.13
CA ASP A 200 10.11 10.62 16.95
C ASP A 200 8.87 11.40 16.50
N LEU A 201 7.78 11.28 17.25
CA LEU A 201 6.60 12.13 17.11
C LEU A 201 6.98 13.58 17.45
N PRO A 202 6.52 14.59 16.69
CA PRO A 202 6.69 16.00 17.07
C PRO A 202 5.98 16.24 18.41
N SER A 203 6.73 16.64 19.42
CA SER A 203 6.17 17.08 20.69
C SER A 203 5.69 18.51 20.53
N ASP A 204 4.38 18.73 20.40
CA ASP A 204 3.82 20.05 20.65
C ASP A 204 2.53 19.99 21.49
N VAL A 205 2.71 20.48 22.72
CA VAL A 205 1.82 21.35 23.50
C VAL A 205 0.41 20.85 23.86
N ALA A 206 0.23 20.53 25.14
CA ALA A 206 -0.98 20.91 25.88
C ALA A 206 -0.58 21.52 27.25
N ASN A 207 -0.76 22.83 27.34
CA ASN A 207 -0.84 23.60 28.59
C ASN A 207 -1.97 23.07 29.46
N GLU A 208 -1.76 22.97 30.78
CA GLU A 208 -2.81 23.33 31.73
C GLU A 208 -2.25 24.25 32.84
N LYS A 209 -2.74 25.49 32.80
CA LYS A 209 -2.75 26.44 33.91
C LYS A 209 -3.65 25.86 35.01
N HIS A 210 -3.13 25.74 36.23
CA HIS A 210 -3.97 25.76 37.42
C HIS A 210 -3.79 27.09 38.17
N SER A 211 -4.89 27.83 38.28
CA SER A 211 -5.04 28.99 39.15
C SER A 211 -5.60 28.59 40.52
N ASN A 212 -5.03 29.20 41.57
CA ASN A 212 -5.61 29.53 42.90
C ASN A 212 -6.08 28.37 43.82
N ASN A 213 -5.98 28.42 45.16
CA ASN A 213 -5.75 29.49 46.14
C ASN A 213 -5.28 28.84 47.47
N GLY A 214 -4.60 29.61 48.33
CA GLY A 214 -3.91 29.11 49.53
C GLY A 214 -4.75 28.84 50.78
N ALA A 215 -4.06 28.48 51.87
CA ALA A 215 -4.51 28.63 53.25
C ALA A 215 -3.32 28.62 54.21
N LEU A 216 -3.50 29.37 55.30
CA LEU A 216 -2.57 29.72 56.37
C LEU A 216 -2.03 28.53 57.18
N LYS A 217 -0.76 28.57 57.58
CA LYS A 217 -0.27 28.96 58.92
C LYS A 217 1.25 28.89 58.99
#